data_AF-A0A4Y7TC23-F1
#
_entry.id   AF-A0A4Y7TC23-F1
#
_cell.length_a   1.000
_cell.length_b   1.000
_cell.length_c   1.000
_cell.angle_alpha   90.00
_cell.angle_beta   90.00
_cell.angle_gamma   90.00
#
_symmetry.space_group_name_H-M   'P 1'
#
loop_
_entity.id
_entity.type
_entity.pdbx_description
1 polymer ?
#
loop_
_entity_poly.entity_id
_entity_poly.type
_entity_poly.pdbx_seq_one_letter_code
_entity_poly.pdbx_strand_id
1 'polypeptide(L)'
;DVVNEVFEEDGNFRNSVWYRVLGESFIDLAFQTTRAADPSAKLYINEYNLDYAGPKIDALLALVGRLRSRGVPIDGIGTQAHLAVGKVAGVPAQLQRMADTGLEVAITELDIRIQLVGGSIDGARLSQQRQDYETVVRACMGIPRCVGISAWGISDRYSWVDTTIPGYDSPLMWNDQYGRKDAYVGVEQVLDNGYVPVKSFFVFTSAKMVRQIGLQPPL
;
A
#
# COMPACT_ATOMS: atom_id res chain seq x y z
N ASP A 1 -5.66 -3.70 -12.04
CA ASP A 1 -6.27 -4.88 -11.40
C ASP A 1 -7.14 -5.64 -12.39
N VAL A 2 -7.04 -6.97 -12.41
CA VAL A 2 -7.81 -7.83 -13.34
C VAL A 2 -9.21 -8.12 -12.80
N VAL A 3 -9.29 -8.43 -11.51
CA VAL A 3 -10.55 -8.55 -10.76
C VAL A 3 -10.45 -7.72 -9.49
N ASN A 4 -11.57 -7.13 -9.09
CA ASN A 4 -11.67 -6.25 -7.92
C ASN A 4 -12.83 -6.70 -7.03
N GLU A 5 -12.62 -6.69 -5.72
CA GLU A 5 -13.68 -6.82 -4.70
C GLU A 5 -14.55 -8.07 -4.83
N VAL A 6 -13.91 -9.23 -5.00
CA VAL A 6 -14.59 -10.50 -5.25
C VAL A 6 -15.18 -11.12 -3.98
N PHE A 7 -14.85 -10.61 -2.78
CA PHE A 7 -15.34 -11.14 -1.50
C PHE A 7 -16.25 -10.17 -0.75
N GLU A 8 -17.23 -10.75 -0.05
CA GLU A 8 -17.94 -10.09 1.05
C GLU A 8 -17.07 -10.10 2.33
N GLU A 9 -17.52 -9.40 3.38
CA GLU A 9 -16.79 -9.31 4.64
C GLU A 9 -16.60 -10.65 5.36
N ASP A 10 -17.49 -11.61 5.13
CA ASP A 10 -17.44 -12.95 5.73
C ASP A 10 -16.56 -13.94 4.95
N GLY A 11 -15.90 -13.48 3.88
CA GLY A 11 -15.04 -14.30 3.02
C GLY A 11 -15.79 -15.14 1.99
N ASN A 12 -17.13 -15.05 1.92
CA ASN A 12 -17.88 -15.62 0.80
C ASN A 12 -17.68 -14.76 -0.46
N PHE A 13 -17.83 -15.37 -1.64
CA PHE A 13 -17.82 -14.62 -2.88
C PHE A 13 -18.98 -13.63 -2.93
N ARG A 14 -18.68 -12.41 -3.36
CA ARG A 14 -19.67 -11.36 -3.63
C ARG A 14 -20.70 -11.85 -4.63
N ASN A 15 -21.98 -11.59 -4.35
CA ASN A 15 -23.09 -11.93 -5.25
C ASN A 15 -23.12 -10.99 -6.48
N SER A 16 -22.13 -11.17 -7.36
CA SER A 16 -22.02 -10.46 -8.63
C SER A 16 -22.68 -11.23 -9.76
N VAL A 17 -23.01 -10.55 -10.86
CA VAL A 17 -23.49 -11.21 -12.08
C VAL A 17 -22.49 -12.25 -12.59
N TRP A 18 -21.19 -11.97 -12.48
CA TRP A 18 -20.11 -12.87 -12.88
C TRP A 18 -20.13 -14.16 -12.06
N TYR A 19 -20.19 -14.03 -10.73
CA TYR A 19 -20.22 -15.19 -9.85
C TYR A 19 -21.50 -16.01 -10.00
N ARG A 20 -22.66 -15.37 -10.18
CA ARG A 20 -23.93 -16.09 -10.40
C ARG A 20 -23.94 -16.93 -11.68
N VAL A 21 -23.29 -16.44 -12.74
CA VAL A 21 -23.31 -17.10 -14.06
C VAL A 21 -22.20 -18.13 -14.19
N LEU A 22 -21.01 -17.83 -13.69
CA LEU A 22 -19.80 -18.63 -13.94
C LEU A 22 -19.22 -19.28 -12.67
N GLY A 23 -19.75 -18.98 -11.48
CA GLY A 23 -19.13 -19.36 -10.22
C GLY A 23 -17.71 -18.79 -10.10
N GLU A 24 -16.83 -19.43 -9.34
CA GLU A 24 -15.42 -19.00 -9.17
C GLU A 24 -14.66 -18.90 -10.51
N SER A 25 -15.07 -19.66 -11.54
CA SER A 25 -14.34 -19.77 -12.81
C SER A 25 -14.25 -18.47 -13.62
N PHE A 26 -15.07 -17.45 -13.32
CA PHE A 26 -14.92 -16.13 -13.97
C PHE A 26 -13.55 -15.51 -13.70
N ILE A 27 -12.96 -15.81 -12.53
CA ILE A 27 -11.66 -15.29 -12.13
C ILE A 27 -10.57 -15.93 -12.99
N ASP A 28 -10.56 -17.26 -13.10
CA ASP A 28 -9.65 -18.00 -13.97
C ASP A 28 -9.71 -17.45 -15.40
N LEU A 29 -10.91 -17.29 -15.94
CA LEU A 29 -11.14 -16.77 -17.29
C LEU A 29 -10.60 -15.34 -17.46
N ALA A 30 -10.83 -14.45 -16.49
CA ALA A 30 -10.38 -13.06 -16.55
C ALA A 30 -8.85 -12.97 -16.60
N PHE A 31 -8.16 -13.71 -15.74
CA PHE A 31 -6.69 -13.73 -15.71
C PHE A 31 -6.08 -14.38 -16.96
N GLN A 32 -6.59 -15.52 -17.40
CA GLN A 32 -6.13 -16.18 -18.62
C GLN A 32 -6.33 -15.31 -19.87
N THR A 33 -7.51 -14.67 -19.98
CA THR A 33 -7.83 -13.78 -21.09
C THR A 33 -6.91 -12.55 -21.08
N THR A 34 -6.70 -11.95 -19.91
CA THR A 34 -5.81 -10.78 -19.79
C THR A 34 -4.37 -11.14 -20.13
N ARG A 35 -3.87 -12.29 -19.67
CA ARG A 35 -2.53 -12.76 -20.01
C ARG A 35 -2.37 -13.05 -21.51
N ALA A 36 -3.39 -13.58 -22.15
CA ALA A 36 -3.36 -13.83 -23.60
C ALA A 36 -3.35 -12.52 -24.41
N ALA A 37 -4.04 -11.47 -23.92
CA ALA A 37 -4.07 -10.16 -24.55
C ALA A 37 -2.78 -9.36 -24.33
N ASP A 38 -2.20 -9.42 -23.13
CA ASP A 38 -0.93 -8.79 -22.78
C ASP A 38 -0.04 -9.72 -21.93
N PRO A 39 0.92 -10.41 -22.57
CA PRO A 39 1.88 -11.27 -21.88
C PRO A 39 2.85 -10.55 -20.94
N SER A 40 2.96 -9.22 -21.02
CA SER A 40 3.92 -8.42 -20.27
C SER A 40 3.32 -7.73 -19.04
N ALA A 41 1.99 -7.52 -19.02
CA ALA A 41 1.30 -6.91 -17.90
C ALA A 41 1.44 -7.71 -16.60
N LYS A 42 1.51 -7.01 -15.47
CA LYS A 42 1.41 -7.63 -14.15
C LYS A 42 -0.06 -7.76 -13.74
N LEU A 43 -0.49 -8.96 -13.43
CA LEU A 43 -1.90 -9.28 -13.20
C LEU A 43 -2.18 -9.39 -11.70
N TYR A 44 -2.95 -8.42 -11.21
CA TYR A 44 -3.30 -8.27 -9.79
C TYR A 44 -4.77 -8.62 -9.52
N ILE A 45 -5.01 -9.26 -8.38
CA ILE A 45 -6.31 -9.23 -7.70
C ILE A 45 -6.28 -8.11 -6.65
N ASN A 46 -7.30 -7.27 -6.59
CA ASN A 46 -7.37 -6.12 -5.68
C ASN A 46 -8.60 -6.22 -4.77
N GLU A 47 -8.42 -5.95 -3.48
CA GLU A 47 -9.47 -6.10 -2.46
C GLU A 47 -9.22 -5.20 -1.24
N TYR A 48 -10.30 -4.76 -0.59
CA TYR A 48 -10.24 -3.99 0.66
C TYR A 48 -10.40 -4.86 1.90
N ASN A 49 -10.04 -4.31 3.06
CA ASN A 49 -10.05 -4.97 4.38
C ASN A 49 -9.12 -6.19 4.49
N LEU A 50 -8.16 -6.34 3.57
CA LEU A 50 -7.09 -7.33 3.72
C LEU A 50 -6.11 -6.96 4.82
N ASP A 51 -6.09 -5.70 5.25
CA ASP A 51 -5.16 -5.14 6.22
C ASP A 51 -5.43 -5.59 7.66
N TYR A 52 -6.51 -6.34 7.87
CA TYR A 52 -6.95 -6.88 9.15
C TYR A 52 -6.99 -8.41 9.10
N ALA A 53 -6.64 -9.05 10.22
CA ALA A 53 -6.87 -10.49 10.35
C ALA A 53 -8.38 -10.77 10.34
N GLY A 54 -8.81 -11.72 9.51
CA GLY A 54 -10.22 -12.03 9.37
C GLY A 54 -10.50 -12.95 8.18
N PRO A 55 -11.78 -13.34 8.02
CA PRO A 55 -12.17 -14.32 7.01
C PRO A 55 -11.90 -13.84 5.57
N LYS A 56 -11.93 -12.54 5.31
CA LYS A 56 -11.73 -11.98 3.97
C LYS A 56 -10.31 -12.18 3.44
N ILE A 57 -9.28 -11.88 4.24
CA ILE A 57 -7.89 -12.19 3.86
C ILE A 57 -7.65 -13.70 3.76
N ASP A 58 -8.21 -14.48 4.67
CA ASP A 58 -8.06 -15.95 4.65
C ASP A 58 -8.65 -16.55 3.36
N ALA A 59 -9.83 -16.06 2.95
CA ALA A 59 -10.49 -16.46 1.72
C ALA A 59 -9.70 -16.04 0.47
N LEU A 60 -9.13 -14.82 0.46
CA LEU A 60 -8.29 -14.36 -0.64
C LEU A 60 -7.03 -15.21 -0.79
N LEU A 61 -6.30 -15.48 0.30
CA LEU A 61 -5.09 -16.29 0.26
C LEU A 61 -5.40 -17.74 -0.16
N ALA A 62 -6.53 -18.29 0.28
CA ALA A 62 -7.01 -19.58 -0.18
C ALA A 62 -7.35 -19.58 -1.68
N LEU A 63 -7.99 -18.52 -2.19
CA LEU A 63 -8.26 -18.35 -3.62
C LEU A 63 -6.97 -18.28 -4.42
N VAL A 64 -5.99 -17.47 -3.99
CA VAL A 64 -4.67 -17.38 -4.63
C VAL A 64 -4.01 -18.77 -4.72
N GLY A 65 -4.05 -19.56 -3.65
CA GLY A 65 -3.57 -20.94 -3.66
C GLY A 65 -4.28 -21.81 -4.71
N ARG A 66 -5.63 -21.71 -4.80
CA ARG A 66 -6.42 -22.43 -5.79
C ARG A 66 -6.13 -21.99 -7.23
N LEU A 67 -6.05 -20.68 -7.50
CA LEU A 67 -5.69 -20.11 -8.80
C LEU A 67 -4.34 -20.65 -9.29
N ARG A 68 -3.33 -20.62 -8.41
CA ARG A 68 -2.00 -21.15 -8.73
C ARG A 68 -2.01 -22.66 -8.97
N SER A 69 -2.78 -23.42 -8.19
CA SER A 69 -2.92 -24.87 -8.39
C SER A 69 -3.54 -25.24 -9.74
N ARG A 70 -4.38 -24.35 -10.30
CA ARG A 70 -5.00 -24.48 -11.62
C ARG A 70 -4.18 -23.84 -12.75
N GLY A 71 -2.99 -23.32 -12.47
CA GLY A 71 -2.12 -22.69 -13.47
C GLY A 71 -2.63 -21.32 -13.97
N VAL A 72 -3.50 -20.64 -13.21
CA VAL A 72 -3.97 -19.30 -13.55
C VAL A 72 -2.82 -18.30 -13.40
N PRO A 73 -2.56 -17.42 -14.40
CA PRO A 73 -1.45 -16.48 -14.36
C PRO A 73 -1.79 -15.30 -13.44
N ILE A 74 -1.36 -15.35 -12.19
CA ILE A 74 -1.47 -14.26 -11.22
C ILE A 74 -0.07 -13.83 -10.77
N ASP A 75 0.18 -12.52 -10.77
CA ASP A 75 1.50 -11.97 -10.43
C ASP A 75 1.49 -11.24 -9.09
N GLY A 76 0.34 -10.69 -8.67
CA GLY A 76 0.28 -9.83 -7.50
C GLY A 76 -1.06 -9.80 -6.76
N ILE A 77 -0.99 -9.32 -5.52
CA ILE A 77 -2.12 -9.02 -4.65
C ILE A 77 -2.08 -7.53 -4.30
N GLY A 78 -3.17 -6.81 -4.59
CA GLY A 78 -3.40 -5.44 -4.17
C GLY A 78 -4.24 -5.42 -2.90
N THR A 79 -3.77 -4.69 -1.89
CA THR A 79 -4.61 -4.25 -0.77
C THR A 79 -4.96 -2.78 -0.96
N GLN A 80 -6.25 -2.46 -0.94
CA GLN A 80 -6.71 -1.08 -1.11
C GLN A 80 -6.22 -0.19 0.04
N ALA A 81 -6.18 -0.73 1.27
CA ALA A 81 -5.79 0.02 2.47
C ALA A 81 -6.60 1.30 2.73
N HIS A 82 -7.93 1.19 2.64
CA HIS A 82 -8.88 2.20 3.12
C HIS A 82 -9.03 2.13 4.65
N LEU A 83 -8.10 2.77 5.36
CA LEU A 83 -7.93 2.61 6.80
C LEU A 83 -8.62 3.75 7.56
N ALA A 84 -8.73 3.58 8.87
CA ALA A 84 -9.17 4.64 9.78
C ALA A 84 -8.09 4.94 10.80
N VAL A 85 -8.03 6.19 11.26
CA VAL A 85 -7.06 6.61 12.28
C VAL A 85 -7.12 5.72 13.52
N GLY A 86 -5.95 5.29 13.97
CA GLY A 86 -5.74 4.37 15.10
C GLY A 86 -5.98 2.89 14.77
N LYS A 87 -6.30 2.55 13.51
CA LYS A 87 -6.66 1.18 13.09
C LYS A 87 -5.73 0.64 12.00
N VAL A 88 -4.41 0.73 12.20
CA VAL A 88 -3.41 0.27 11.21
C VAL A 88 -2.46 -0.82 11.72
N ALA A 89 -2.60 -1.25 12.98
CA ALA A 89 -1.67 -2.20 13.61
C ALA A 89 -1.60 -3.57 12.90
N GLY A 90 -2.65 -3.96 12.17
CA GLY A 90 -2.69 -5.22 11.42
C GLY A 90 -1.91 -5.20 10.10
N VAL A 91 -1.71 -4.00 9.51
CA VAL A 91 -1.18 -3.82 8.15
C VAL A 91 0.16 -4.55 7.94
N PRO A 92 1.18 -4.42 8.81
CA PRO A 92 2.47 -5.08 8.55
C PRO A 92 2.36 -6.60 8.50
N ALA A 93 1.59 -7.20 9.41
CA ALA A 93 1.42 -8.64 9.46
C ALA A 93 0.63 -9.16 8.24
N GLN A 94 -0.43 -8.46 7.82
CA GLN A 94 -1.22 -8.90 6.68
C GLN A 94 -0.49 -8.71 5.35
N LEU A 95 0.26 -7.61 5.17
CA LEU A 95 1.15 -7.44 4.01
C LEU A 95 2.17 -8.58 3.92
N GLN A 96 2.76 -9.00 5.05
CA GLN A 96 3.69 -10.12 5.07
C GLN A 96 3.00 -11.43 4.64
N ARG A 97 1.79 -11.73 5.16
CA ARG A 97 1.03 -12.92 4.76
C ARG A 97 0.74 -12.96 3.26
N MET A 98 0.40 -11.83 2.66
CA MET A 98 0.22 -11.73 1.21
C MET A 98 1.53 -11.97 0.47
N ALA A 99 2.64 -11.40 0.94
CA ALA A 99 3.97 -11.59 0.35
C ALA A 99 4.48 -13.04 0.48
N ASP A 100 4.11 -13.75 1.55
CA ASP A 100 4.46 -15.16 1.80
C ASP A 100 3.85 -16.12 0.78
N THR A 101 2.84 -15.68 0.01
CA THR A 101 2.36 -16.43 -1.17
C THR A 101 3.40 -16.52 -2.28
N GLY A 102 4.44 -15.66 -2.24
CA GLY A 102 5.45 -15.54 -3.27
C GLY A 102 5.05 -14.63 -4.45
N LEU A 103 3.89 -13.99 -4.39
CA LEU A 103 3.45 -12.97 -5.35
C LEU A 103 4.01 -11.58 -4.99
N GLU A 104 3.94 -10.63 -5.93
CA GLU A 104 4.10 -9.21 -5.60
C GLU A 104 2.92 -8.75 -4.71
N VAL A 105 3.18 -7.78 -3.84
CA VAL A 105 2.12 -7.09 -3.10
C VAL A 105 2.20 -5.60 -3.38
N ALA A 106 1.05 -4.92 -3.38
CA ALA A 106 1.00 -3.48 -3.54
C ALA A 106 -0.08 -2.89 -2.65
N ILE A 107 0.16 -1.69 -2.14
CA ILE A 107 -0.88 -0.87 -1.54
C ILE A 107 -1.44 0.02 -2.66
N THR A 108 -2.71 -0.13 -3.00
CA THR A 108 -3.27 0.38 -4.26
C THR A 108 -4.12 1.63 -4.10
N GLU A 109 -4.74 1.86 -2.94
CA GLU A 109 -5.75 2.91 -2.74
C GLU A 109 -5.65 3.56 -1.36
N LEU A 110 -4.42 3.80 -0.88
CA LEU A 110 -4.17 4.23 0.50
C LEU A 110 -4.86 5.55 0.83
N ASP A 111 -5.73 5.49 1.83
CA ASP A 111 -6.27 6.63 2.54
C ASP A 111 -6.52 6.27 4.01
N ILE A 112 -6.43 7.25 4.92
CA ILE A 112 -6.59 7.01 6.37
C ILE A 112 -7.57 8.02 6.95
N ARG A 113 -8.86 7.69 6.92
CA ARG A 113 -9.92 8.62 7.32
C ARG A 113 -9.94 8.95 8.81
N ILE A 114 -10.29 10.20 9.13
CA ILE A 114 -10.45 10.70 10.49
C ILE A 114 -11.95 10.78 10.83
N GLN A 115 -12.35 10.21 11.96
CA GLN A 115 -13.72 10.37 12.45
C GLN A 115 -13.94 11.81 12.97
N LEU A 116 -15.00 12.46 12.49
CA LEU A 116 -15.44 13.76 12.98
C LEU A 116 -16.01 13.64 14.40
N VAL A 117 -15.57 14.50 15.31
CA VAL A 117 -16.14 14.63 16.66
C VAL A 117 -16.69 16.03 16.82
N GLY A 118 -18.00 16.13 17.06
CA GLY A 118 -18.70 17.42 17.06
C GLY A 118 -18.61 18.16 15.72
N GLY A 119 -18.44 17.44 14.61
CA GLY A 119 -18.24 18.02 13.27
C GLY A 119 -16.84 18.57 13.02
N SER A 120 -15.85 18.23 13.86
CA SER A 120 -14.49 18.76 13.76
C SER A 120 -13.42 17.67 13.90
N ILE A 121 -12.21 18.01 13.47
CA ILE A 121 -10.99 17.21 13.62
C ILE A 121 -10.05 17.95 14.55
N ASP A 122 -9.53 17.26 15.58
CA ASP A 122 -8.55 17.81 16.49
C ASP A 122 -7.10 17.46 16.09
N GLY A 123 -6.15 18.22 16.63
CA GLY A 123 -4.72 18.02 16.35
C GLY A 123 -4.20 16.64 16.80
N ALA A 124 -4.82 16.03 17.81
CA ALA A 124 -4.44 14.68 18.26
C ALA A 124 -4.72 13.63 17.17
N ARG A 125 -5.89 13.69 16.49
CA ARG A 125 -6.20 12.78 15.38
C ARG A 125 -5.33 13.02 14.15
N LEU A 126 -4.98 14.28 13.85
CA LEU A 126 -4.03 14.59 12.77
C LEU A 126 -2.62 14.03 13.06
N SER A 127 -2.15 14.17 14.30
CA SER A 127 -0.88 13.58 14.75
C SER A 127 -0.90 12.05 14.70
N GLN A 128 -2.01 11.42 15.10
CA GLN A 128 -2.18 9.97 14.96
C GLN A 128 -2.21 9.53 13.49
N GLN A 129 -2.92 10.26 12.63
CA GLN A 129 -2.95 9.98 11.19
C GLN A 129 -1.55 9.97 10.57
N ARG A 130 -0.70 10.93 10.96
CA ARG A 130 0.71 10.92 10.55
C ARG A 130 1.41 9.62 10.93
N GLN A 131 1.32 9.21 12.19
CA GLN A 131 1.95 7.96 12.66
C GLN A 131 1.39 6.72 11.95
N ASP A 132 0.11 6.76 11.61
CA ASP A 132 -0.55 5.67 10.89
C ASP A 132 -0.02 5.56 9.46
N TYR A 133 0.09 6.69 8.73
CA TYR A 133 0.74 6.73 7.41
C TYR A 133 2.19 6.26 7.46
N GLU A 134 2.95 6.70 8.46
CA GLU A 134 4.33 6.25 8.67
C GLU A 134 4.41 4.73 8.88
N THR A 135 3.48 4.16 9.65
CA THR A 135 3.40 2.71 9.90
C THR A 135 3.14 1.93 8.62
N VAL A 136 2.15 2.35 7.83
CA VAL A 136 1.75 1.69 6.58
C VAL A 136 2.88 1.75 5.55
N VAL A 137 3.49 2.92 5.33
CA VAL A 137 4.59 3.08 4.36
C VAL A 137 5.81 2.26 4.77
N ARG A 138 6.19 2.32 6.06
CA ARG A 138 7.33 1.55 6.58
C ARG A 138 7.10 0.04 6.44
N ALA A 139 5.86 -0.42 6.61
CA ALA A 139 5.51 -1.83 6.45
C ALA A 139 5.76 -2.31 5.02
N CYS A 140 5.29 -1.57 4.02
CA CYS A 140 5.54 -1.92 2.62
C CYS A 140 7.05 -1.87 2.29
N MET A 141 7.76 -0.81 2.70
CA MET A 141 9.21 -0.72 2.47
C MET A 141 10.02 -1.85 3.12
N GLY A 142 9.53 -2.41 4.22
CA GLY A 142 10.15 -3.54 4.91
C GLY A 142 9.98 -4.89 4.23
N ILE A 143 9.11 -4.98 3.21
CA ILE A 143 8.76 -6.23 2.52
C ILE A 143 9.31 -6.15 1.08
N PRO A 144 10.34 -6.93 0.71
CA PRO A 144 10.94 -6.85 -0.64
C PRO A 144 9.98 -7.12 -1.80
N ARG A 145 8.86 -7.80 -1.53
CA ARG A 145 7.80 -8.07 -2.51
C ARG A 145 6.74 -6.97 -2.57
N CYS A 146 6.77 -5.99 -1.68
CA CYS A 146 5.89 -4.83 -1.75
C CYS A 146 6.47 -3.82 -2.75
N VAL A 147 5.86 -3.73 -3.93
CA VAL A 147 6.45 -3.04 -5.08
C VAL A 147 5.96 -1.61 -5.26
N GLY A 148 4.98 -1.17 -4.48
CA GLY A 148 4.44 0.18 -4.61
C GLY A 148 3.34 0.52 -3.62
N ILE A 149 3.13 1.83 -3.49
CA ILE A 149 2.06 2.44 -2.71
C ILE A 149 1.43 3.52 -3.60
N SER A 150 0.11 3.47 -3.77
CA SER A 150 -0.68 4.52 -4.41
C SER A 150 -1.72 5.03 -3.42
N ALA A 151 -1.85 6.35 -3.31
CA ALA A 151 -2.90 6.97 -2.50
C ALA A 151 -4.18 7.13 -3.33
N TRP A 152 -5.35 7.03 -2.70
CA TRP A 152 -6.64 7.16 -3.41
C TRP A 152 -7.07 8.63 -3.55
N GLY A 153 -6.30 9.34 -4.37
CA GLY A 153 -6.44 10.77 -4.60
C GLY A 153 -5.26 11.56 -4.06
N ILE A 154 -5.34 12.89 -4.23
CA ILE A 154 -4.27 13.82 -3.83
C ILE A 154 -4.72 14.66 -2.64
N SER A 155 -5.85 15.36 -2.77
CA SER A 155 -6.34 16.32 -1.79
C SER A 155 -7.68 15.88 -1.21
N ASP A 156 -7.86 16.15 0.09
CA ASP A 156 -9.10 15.92 0.84
C ASP A 156 -10.33 16.47 0.09
N ARG A 157 -10.18 17.58 -0.64
CA ARG A 157 -11.23 18.25 -1.44
C ARG A 157 -12.00 17.34 -2.39
N TYR A 158 -11.33 16.32 -2.92
CA TYR A 158 -11.90 15.40 -3.91
C TYR A 158 -11.90 13.96 -3.42
N SER A 159 -11.73 13.76 -2.11
CA SER A 159 -11.83 12.43 -1.54
C SER A 159 -13.25 11.90 -1.66
N TRP A 160 -13.38 10.59 -1.86
CA TRP A 160 -14.64 9.86 -1.85
C TRP A 160 -15.20 9.64 -0.43
N VAL A 161 -14.38 9.85 0.61
CA VAL A 161 -14.68 9.42 1.99
C VAL A 161 -15.85 10.17 2.59
N ASP A 162 -15.94 11.48 2.44
CA ASP A 162 -16.99 12.30 3.05
C ASP A 162 -18.39 11.98 2.47
N THR A 163 -18.44 11.70 1.17
CA THR A 163 -19.65 11.32 0.44
C THR A 163 -20.06 9.87 0.64
N THR A 164 -19.10 8.97 0.85
CA THR A 164 -19.36 7.52 0.97
C THR A 164 -19.50 7.06 2.43
N ILE A 165 -18.79 7.71 3.36
CA ILE A 165 -18.70 7.32 4.76
C ILE A 165 -19.01 8.54 5.65
N PRO A 166 -20.30 8.90 5.81
CA PRO A 166 -20.69 10.07 6.61
C PRO A 166 -20.09 10.05 8.02
N GLY A 167 -19.61 11.21 8.47
CA GLY A 167 -18.95 11.36 9.77
C GLY A 167 -17.45 11.08 9.76
N TYR A 168 -16.85 10.89 8.59
CA TYR A 168 -15.41 10.79 8.39
C TYR A 168 -14.93 11.80 7.34
N ASP A 169 -13.68 12.26 7.47
CA ASP A 169 -13.08 13.25 6.57
C ASP A 169 -11.53 13.24 6.66
N SER A 170 -10.89 14.17 5.92
CA SER A 170 -9.46 14.45 5.86
C SER A 170 -8.58 13.21 5.67
N PRO A 171 -8.85 12.30 4.73
CA PRO A 171 -8.18 11.02 4.69
C PRO A 171 -6.81 11.03 3.97
N LEU A 172 -6.47 12.09 3.23
CA LEU A 172 -5.30 12.15 2.35
C LEU A 172 -4.15 13.00 2.92
N MET A 173 -3.06 13.11 2.15
CA MET A 173 -1.84 13.82 2.56
C MET A 173 -1.87 15.34 2.28
N TRP A 174 -2.84 15.82 1.51
CA TRP A 174 -3.05 17.25 1.24
C TRP A 174 -4.45 17.69 1.65
N ASN A 175 -4.56 18.88 2.25
CA ASN A 175 -5.86 19.46 2.63
C ASN A 175 -6.61 20.02 1.40
N ASP A 176 -7.79 20.61 1.63
CA ASP A 176 -8.66 21.11 0.58
C ASP A 176 -8.07 22.24 -0.29
N GLN A 177 -7.04 22.92 0.22
CA GLN A 177 -6.33 24.00 -0.45
C GLN A 177 -4.98 23.53 -1.01
N TYR A 178 -4.76 22.21 -1.10
CA TYR A 178 -3.49 21.59 -1.53
C TYR A 178 -2.28 21.95 -0.66
N GLY A 179 -2.51 22.35 0.59
CA GLY A 179 -1.48 22.43 1.61
C GLY A 179 -1.09 21.04 2.09
N ARG A 180 0.23 20.79 2.23
CA ARG A 180 0.75 19.55 2.83
C ARG A 180 0.24 19.39 4.26
N LYS A 181 -0.23 18.20 4.62
CA LYS A 181 -0.63 17.84 6.00
C LYS A 181 0.53 17.14 6.72
N ASP A 182 0.39 16.96 8.03
CA ASP A 182 1.33 16.18 8.84
C ASP A 182 1.52 14.75 8.31
N ALA A 183 0.48 14.16 7.70
CA ALA A 183 0.54 12.88 7.01
C ALA A 183 1.58 12.87 5.87
N TYR A 184 1.61 13.91 5.03
CA TYR A 184 2.64 14.05 3.98
C TYR A 184 4.04 14.06 4.60
N VAL A 185 4.24 14.85 5.65
CA VAL A 185 5.55 14.99 6.33
C VAL A 185 6.00 13.66 6.92
N GLY A 186 5.08 12.87 7.49
CA GLY A 186 5.40 11.52 7.98
C GLY A 186 5.86 10.59 6.87
N VAL A 187 5.15 10.57 5.73
CA VAL A 187 5.54 9.75 4.57
C VAL A 187 6.90 10.17 4.02
N GLU A 188 7.13 11.47 3.81
CA GLU A 188 8.42 12.03 3.36
C GLU A 188 9.56 11.57 4.28
N GLN A 189 9.39 11.65 5.60
CA GLN A 189 10.40 11.20 6.56
C GLN A 189 10.67 9.70 6.51
N VAL A 190 9.65 8.85 6.31
CA VAL A 190 9.88 7.40 6.20
C VAL A 190 10.65 7.07 4.92
N LEU A 191 10.32 7.72 3.81
CA LEU A 191 11.01 7.51 2.54
C LEU A 191 12.46 8.01 2.60
N ASP A 192 12.71 9.18 3.18
CA ASP A 192 14.05 9.74 3.32
C ASP A 192 14.94 8.88 4.24
N ASN A 193 14.39 8.39 5.36
CA ASN A 193 15.14 7.57 6.32
C ASN A 193 15.27 6.09 5.87
N GLY A 194 14.39 5.62 5.00
CA GLY A 194 14.42 4.27 4.43
C GLY A 194 15.30 4.15 3.17
N TYR A 195 15.81 5.28 2.64
CA TYR A 195 16.77 5.27 1.55
C TYR A 195 18.13 4.76 2.04
N VAL A 196 18.40 3.46 1.86
CA VAL A 196 19.76 2.92 1.97
C VAL A 196 20.45 3.12 0.62
N PRO A 197 21.47 3.99 0.51
CA PRO A 197 22.30 4.02 -0.69
C PRO A 197 22.91 2.62 -0.84
N VAL A 198 22.61 1.94 -1.95
CA VAL A 198 23.18 0.63 -2.24
C VAL A 198 24.70 0.79 -2.19
N LYS A 199 25.35 0.13 -1.23
CA LYS A 199 26.80 0.13 -1.07
C LYS A 199 27.42 -0.54 -2.31
N SER A 200 27.97 0.25 -3.21
CA SER A 200 29.20 -0.17 -3.89
C SER A 200 30.37 0.05 -2.95
N PHE A 201 30.92 -1.08 -2.54
CA PHE A 201 32.24 -1.30 -1.96
C PHE A 201 33.34 -0.53 -2.70
N PHE A 202 34.13 0.26 -1.99
CA PHE A 202 35.61 0.16 -1.98
C PHE A 202 36.13 0.80 -0.70
N VAL A 203 36.67 -0.04 0.20
CA VAL A 203 37.53 0.36 1.30
C VAL A 203 38.97 0.32 0.78
N PHE A 204 39.69 1.43 0.87
CA PHE A 204 41.11 1.42 1.23
C PHE A 204 41.40 2.66 2.07
N THR A 205 41.59 2.45 3.37
CA THR A 205 42.41 3.35 4.19
C THR A 205 43.88 3.03 3.92
N SER A 206 44.67 4.01 3.46
CA SER A 206 46.06 4.18 3.91
C SER A 206 46.62 5.53 3.47
N ALA A 207 47.45 6.10 4.33
CA ALA A 207 48.02 7.43 4.26
C ALA A 207 49.09 7.60 3.16
N LYS A 208 49.32 8.88 2.79
CA LYS A 208 50.41 9.48 1.99
C LYS A 208 50.28 9.49 0.46
N MET A 209 49.74 10.59 -0.06
CA MET A 209 50.46 11.55 -0.92
C MET A 209 49.57 12.81 -1.06
N VAL A 210 49.80 13.86 -0.27
CA VAL A 210 50.73 14.97 -0.55
C VAL A 210 50.58 15.51 -1.98
N ARG A 211 49.75 16.54 -2.16
CA ARG A 211 50.15 17.88 -2.68
C ARG A 211 48.93 18.82 -2.78
N GLN A 212 48.57 19.43 -1.65
CA GLN A 212 47.98 20.76 -1.63
C GLN A 212 48.20 21.37 -0.23
N ILE A 213 49.45 21.77 0.01
CA ILE A 213 49.76 22.76 1.05
C ILE A 213 50.70 23.76 0.37
N GLY A 214 50.13 24.80 -0.20
CA GLY A 214 50.82 26.06 -0.47
C GLY A 214 50.57 26.96 0.71
N LEU A 215 51.39 26.83 1.76
CA LEU A 215 51.45 27.80 2.85
C LEU A 215 52.89 28.26 2.96
N GLN A 216 53.09 29.58 2.88
CA GLN A 216 54.19 30.28 3.53
C GLN A 216 53.69 31.65 4.05
N PRO A 217 54.34 32.19 5.09
CA PRO A 217 53.72 32.55 6.37
C PRO A 217 53.63 34.09 6.54
N PRO A 218 53.26 34.63 7.72
CA PRO A 218 52.75 36.00 7.84
C PRO A 218 53.86 37.07 7.84
N LEU A 219 53.49 38.26 7.36
CA LEU A 219 53.96 39.57 7.81
C LEU A 219 52.74 40.47 7.98
#